data_AF-A0A914MC89-F1
#
_entry.id   AF-A0A914MC89-F1
#
_cell.length_a   1.000
_cell.length_b   1.000
_cell.length_c   1.000
_cell.angle_alpha   90.00
_cell.angle_beta   90.00
_cell.angle_gamma   90.00
#
_symmetry.space_group_name_H-M   'P 1'
#
loop_
_entity.id
_entity.type
_entity.pdbx_description
1 polymer ?
#
loop_
_entity_poly.entity_id
_entity_poly.type
_entity_poly.pdbx_seq_one_letter_code
_entity_poly.pdbx_strand_id
1 'polypeptide(L)'
;MEEQKQLRILCFHGYRQSAEIFQRKSGALRKALKSRAKFEFISAPFTINNLNGEEEEEEKKGRAWWFSNREQRSFSSREICTIADGFEESIKYTLEFIKNKVI
;
A
#
# COMPACT_ATOMS: atom_id res chain seq x y z
N MET A 1 11.19 -4.77 -35.26
CA MET A 1 11.68 -4.94 -33.88
C MET A 1 10.44 -5.06 -33.03
N GLU A 2 10.17 -6.20 -32.41
CA GLU A 2 8.99 -6.34 -31.55
C GLU A 2 9.08 -5.34 -30.39
N GLU A 3 8.04 -4.53 -30.22
CA GLU A 3 7.88 -3.70 -29.04
C GLU A 3 7.75 -4.63 -27.83
N GLN A 4 8.81 -4.71 -27.03
CA GLN A 4 8.81 -5.53 -25.83
C GLN A 4 7.81 -4.93 -24.84
N LYS A 5 6.67 -5.60 -24.67
CA LYS A 5 5.57 -5.12 -23.82
C LYS A 5 6.07 -4.85 -22.41
N GLN A 6 5.94 -3.60 -21.96
CA GLN A 6 6.35 -3.20 -20.61
C GLN A 6 5.53 -3.96 -19.55
N LEU A 7 6.22 -4.48 -18.54
CA LEU A 7 5.58 -5.09 -17.37
C LEU A 7 4.75 -4.05 -16.62
N ARG A 8 3.68 -4.50 -15.96
CA ARG A 8 2.90 -3.66 -15.05
C ARG A 8 3.01 -4.24 -13.66
N ILE A 9 3.46 -3.43 -12.71
CA ILE A 9 3.75 -3.85 -11.34
C ILE A 9 2.87 -3.06 -10.38
N LEU A 10 1.96 -3.75 -9.68
CA LEU A 10 1.19 -3.17 -8.58
C LEU A 10 2.04 -3.18 -7.30
N CYS A 11 2.15 -2.03 -6.65
CA CYS A 11 3.05 -1.76 -5.54
C CYS A 11 2.28 -1.55 -4.24
N PHE A 12 2.47 -2.47 -3.29
CA PHE A 12 1.92 -2.40 -1.93
C PHE A 12 2.95 -1.83 -0.97
N HIS A 13 2.59 -0.77 -0.25
CA HIS A 13 3.45 -0.19 0.79
C HIS A 13 3.37 -0.99 2.10
N GLY A 14 4.33 -0.76 3.01
CA GLY A 14 4.33 -1.36 4.35
C GLY A 14 3.45 -0.64 5.37
N TYR A 15 3.33 -1.18 6.58
CA TYR A 15 2.56 -0.59 7.68
C TYR A 15 3.01 0.86 8.00
N ARG A 16 2.04 1.75 8.29
CA ARG A 16 2.25 3.19 8.53
C ARG A 16 2.94 3.94 7.39
N GLN A 17 2.73 3.48 6.15
CA GLN A 17 3.16 4.18 4.94
C GLN A 17 1.95 4.49 4.05
N SER A 18 2.21 5.06 2.89
CA SER A 18 1.21 5.35 1.86
C SER A 18 1.79 5.07 0.47
N ALA A 19 0.93 5.06 -0.56
CA ALA A 19 1.34 4.95 -1.96
C ALA A 19 2.42 5.98 -2.33
N GLU A 20 2.22 7.24 -1.94
CA GLU A 20 3.11 8.36 -2.25
C GLU A 20 4.48 8.19 -1.56
N ILE A 21 4.50 7.83 -0.28
CA ILE A 21 5.75 7.57 0.46
C ILE A 21 6.52 6.43 -0.21
N PHE A 22 5.83 5.35 -0.61
CA PHE A 22 6.47 4.22 -1.26
C PHE A 22 6.97 4.59 -2.67
N GLN A 23 6.21 5.37 -3.42
CA GLN A 23 6.64 5.92 -4.70
C GLN A 23 7.90 6.77 -4.52
N ARG A 24 7.96 7.68 -3.55
CA ARG A 24 9.16 8.49 -3.30
C ARG A 24 10.38 7.64 -2.95
N LYS A 25 10.22 6.64 -2.07
CA LYS A 25 11.32 5.74 -1.64
C LYS A 25 11.80 4.78 -2.72
N SER A 26 11.00 4.49 -3.75
CA SER A 26 11.34 3.57 -4.84
C SER A 26 11.92 4.25 -6.09
N GLY A 27 12.31 5.53 -6.01
CA GLY A 27 12.76 6.34 -7.16
C GLY A 27 13.89 5.70 -7.99
N ALA A 28 14.94 5.23 -7.34
CA ALA A 28 16.09 4.60 -8.03
C ALA A 28 15.68 3.32 -8.77
N LEU A 29 14.88 2.46 -8.15
CA LEU A 29 14.34 1.23 -8.75
C LEU A 29 13.51 1.54 -9.99
N ARG A 30 12.56 2.49 -9.88
CA ARG A 30 11.73 2.89 -11.03
C ARG A 30 12.56 3.47 -12.16
N LYS A 31 13.58 4.28 -11.85
CA LYS A 31 14.48 4.85 -12.86
C LYS A 31 15.24 3.76 -13.61
N ALA A 32 15.75 2.75 -12.89
CA ALA A 32 16.45 1.62 -13.48
C ALA A 32 15.56 0.77 -14.39
N LEU A 33 14.26 0.66 -14.06
CA LEU A 33 13.30 -0.19 -14.76
C LEU A 33 12.38 0.57 -15.73
N LYS A 34 12.57 1.87 -15.96
CA LYS A 34 11.63 2.72 -16.71
C LYS A 34 11.32 2.25 -18.13
N SER A 35 12.26 1.58 -18.79
CA SER A 35 12.06 1.02 -20.14
C SER A 35 11.35 -0.33 -20.11
N ARG A 36 11.35 -1.02 -18.97
CA ARG A 36 10.86 -2.41 -18.83
C ARG A 36 9.56 -2.52 -18.05
N ALA A 37 9.23 -1.57 -17.19
CA ALA A 37 8.08 -1.66 -16.30
C ALA A 37 7.41 -0.30 -16.02
N LYS A 38 6.08 -0.36 -15.90
CA LYS A 38 5.23 0.69 -15.32
C LYS A 38 4.79 0.26 -13.91
N PHE A 39 4.82 1.19 -12.97
CA PHE A 39 4.52 0.95 -11.57
C PHE A 39 3.24 1.67 -11.18
N GLU A 40 2.28 0.93 -10.61
CA GLU A 40 1.04 1.46 -10.04
C GLU A 40 1.14 1.36 -8.52
N PHE A 41 0.98 2.46 -7.81
CA PHE A 41 1.06 2.49 -6.34
C PHE A 41 -0.35 2.61 -5.77
N ILE A 42 -0.66 1.76 -4.79
CA ILE A 42 -1.95 1.74 -4.11
C ILE A 42 -1.75 2.02 -2.62
N SER A 43 -2.65 2.81 -2.04
CA SER A 43 -2.70 3.05 -0.61
C SER A 43 -3.66 2.05 0.03
N ALA A 44 -3.29 1.50 1.18
CA ALA A 44 -4.17 0.63 1.94
C ALA A 44 -5.45 1.37 2.37
N PRO A 45 -6.59 0.69 2.59
CA PRO A 45 -7.86 1.35 2.86
C PRO A 45 -7.97 1.93 4.28
N PHE A 46 -7.17 1.45 5.23
CA PHE A 46 -7.28 1.87 6.63
C PHE A 46 -6.26 2.93 7.00
N THR A 47 -6.75 4.07 7.48
CA THR A 47 -5.95 5.14 8.07
C THR A 47 -5.61 4.80 9.53
N ILE A 48 -4.37 5.11 9.93
CA ILE A 48 -3.86 4.96 11.29
C ILE A 48 -3.69 6.34 11.88
N ASN A 49 -4.30 6.60 13.03
CA ASN A 49 -4.10 7.84 13.76
C ASN A 49 -2.73 7.85 14.41
N ASN A 50 -2.08 9.00 14.46
CA ASN A 50 -0.87 9.13 15.25
C ASN A 50 -1.21 9.14 16.74
N LEU A 51 -0.35 8.47 17.51
CA LEU A 51 -0.48 8.36 18.96
C LEU A 51 -0.44 9.73 19.66
N ASN A 52 0.05 10.77 18.98
CA ASN A 52 0.29 12.09 19.56
C ASN A 52 -0.90 13.06 19.39
N GLY A 53 -2.01 12.65 18.76
CA GLY A 53 -3.21 13.49 18.63
C GLY A 53 -3.08 14.70 17.69
N GLU A 54 -1.92 14.87 17.05
CA GLU A 54 -1.74 15.91 16.04
C GLU A 54 -2.51 15.54 14.75
N GLU A 55 -3.33 16.48 14.28
CA GLU A 55 -4.02 16.37 13.00
C GLU A 55 -2.99 16.44 11.86
N GLU A 56 -2.54 15.28 11.39
CA GLU A 56 -1.79 15.22 10.14
C GLU A 56 -2.71 15.39 8.94
N GLU A 57 -2.21 16.09 7.92
CA GLU A 57 -2.79 16.08 6.58
C GLU A 57 -3.05 14.64 6.13
N GLU A 58 -4.17 14.38 5.44
CA GLU A 58 -4.54 13.02 5.02
C GLU A 58 -3.48 12.28 4.21
N GLU A 59 -2.63 13.02 3.48
CA GLU A 59 -1.52 12.50 2.69
C GLU A 59 -0.38 11.95 3.56
N LYS A 60 -0.23 12.48 4.78
CA LYS A 60 0.81 12.09 5.75
C LYS A 60 0.38 10.96 6.68
N LYS A 61 -0.93 10.75 6.85
CA LYS A 61 -1.46 9.69 7.71
C LYS A 61 -0.99 8.31 7.23
N GLY A 62 -0.35 7.57 8.13
CA GLY A 62 0.08 6.20 7.86
C GLY A 62 -1.11 5.28 7.60
N ARG A 63 -0.93 4.28 6.73
CA ARG A 63 -1.99 3.33 6.37
C ARG A 63 -1.63 1.88 6.67
N ALA A 64 -2.67 1.06 6.86
CA ALA A 64 -2.58 -0.38 7.12
C ALA A 64 -3.49 -1.17 6.17
N TRP A 65 -3.04 -2.37 5.80
CA TRP A 65 -3.83 -3.33 5.05
C TRP A 65 -4.71 -4.19 5.97
N TRP A 66 -4.24 -4.53 7.16
CA TRP A 66 -5.01 -5.24 8.17
C TRP A 66 -4.34 -5.02 9.53
N PHE A 67 -4.99 -5.45 10.60
CA PHE A 67 -4.51 -5.31 11.98
C PHE A 67 -4.34 -6.68 12.64
N SER A 68 -3.22 -6.86 13.34
CA SER A 68 -2.97 -8.03 14.21
C SER A 68 -3.62 -7.84 15.59
N ASN A 69 -3.93 -6.59 15.96
CA ASN A 69 -4.64 -6.21 17.16
C ASN A 69 -5.84 -5.32 16.82
N ARG A 70 -7.04 -5.87 16.99
CA ARG A 70 -8.31 -5.20 16.66
C ARG A 70 -8.61 -4.03 17.58
N GLU A 71 -8.34 -4.17 18.87
CA GLU A 71 -8.67 -3.15 19.89
C GLU A 71 -7.82 -1.90 19.70
N GLN A 72 -6.52 -2.08 19.46
CA GLN A 72 -5.58 -0.98 19.25
C GLN A 72 -5.54 -0.49 17.81
N ARG A 73 -6.24 -1.16 16.89
CA ARG A 73 -6.16 -0.94 15.43
C ARG A 73 -4.71 -0.83 14.98
N SER A 74 -3.90 -1.80 15.39
CA SER A 74 -2.46 -1.81 15.16
C SER A 74 -2.00 -3.12 14.51
N PHE A 75 -0.87 -3.04 13.82
CA PHE A 75 -0.20 -4.19 13.22
C PHE A 75 1.24 -4.30 13.72
N SER A 76 1.64 -5.51 14.07
CA SER A 76 3.03 -5.87 14.39
C SER A 76 3.37 -7.21 13.75
N SER A 77 4.43 -7.24 12.95
CA SER A 77 4.92 -8.48 12.34
C SER A 77 5.56 -9.45 13.35
N ARG A 78 5.70 -9.04 14.61
CA ARG A 78 6.26 -9.85 15.70
C ARG A 78 5.19 -10.49 16.57
N GLU A 79 3.93 -10.07 16.44
CA GLU A 79 2.83 -10.62 17.21
C GLU A 79 2.41 -11.97 16.62
N ILE A 80 2.38 -13.00 17.46
CA ILE A 80 1.69 -14.25 17.14
C ILE A 80 0.21 -13.99 17.36
N CYS A 81 -0.57 -13.98 16.28
CA CYS A 81 -2.00 -13.76 16.32
C CYS A 81 -2.72 -14.67 15.33
N THR A 82 -4.00 -14.93 15.59
CA THR A 82 -4.92 -15.62 14.67
C THR A 82 -5.90 -14.64 14.01
N ILE A 83 -5.60 -13.34 14.09
CA ILE A 83 -6.47 -12.24 13.67
C ILE A 83 -5.79 -11.49 12.52
N ALA A 84 -6.56 -11.20 11.48
CA ALA A 84 -6.18 -10.31 10.38
C ALA A 84 -7.35 -9.35 10.10
N ASP A 85 -7.68 -8.51 11.08
CA ASP A 85 -8.86 -7.63 11.04
C ASP A 85 -8.71 -6.63 9.88
N GLY A 86 -9.67 -6.62 8.96
CA GLY A 86 -9.64 -5.78 7.75
C GLY A 86 -9.04 -6.44 6.49
N PHE A 87 -8.58 -7.69 6.57
CA PHE A 87 -7.90 -8.34 5.44
C PHE A 87 -8.82 -8.50 4.21
N GLU A 88 -10.03 -9.01 4.41
CA GLU A 88 -11.02 -9.22 3.35
C GLU A 88 -11.42 -7.90 2.68
N GLU A 89 -11.59 -6.84 3.45
CA GLU A 89 -11.86 -5.49 2.94
C GLU A 89 -10.70 -4.98 2.08
N SER A 90 -9.45 -5.20 2.51
CA SER A 90 -8.26 -4.88 1.73
C SER A 90 -8.16 -5.65 0.42
N ILE A 91 -8.55 -6.93 0.42
CA ILE A 91 -8.63 -7.73 -0.82
C ILE A 91 -9.70 -7.15 -1.75
N LYS A 92 -10.91 -6.88 -1.25
CA LYS A 92 -12.00 -6.29 -2.04
C LYS A 92 -11.61 -4.94 -2.62
N TYR A 93 -11.04 -4.05 -1.80
CA TYR A 93 -10.55 -2.74 -2.20
C TYR A 93 -9.47 -2.84 -3.30
N THR A 94 -8.52 -3.76 -3.14
CA THR A 94 -7.46 -4.00 -4.12
C THR A 94 -8.03 -4.52 -5.45
N LEU A 95 -8.95 -5.48 -5.40
CA LEU A 95 -9.61 -6.00 -6.60
C LEU A 95 -10.39 -4.92 -7.33
N GLU A 96 -11.07 -4.04 -6.60
CA GLU A 96 -11.76 -2.88 -7.16
C GLU A 96 -10.78 -1.88 -7.78
N PHE A 97 -9.67 -1.57 -7.10
CA PHE A 97 -8.61 -0.72 -7.66
C PHE A 97 -8.06 -1.26 -8.98
N ILE A 98 -7.78 -2.57 -9.04
CA ILE A 98 -7.29 -3.23 -10.27
C ILE A 98 -8.35 -3.14 -11.38
N LYS A 99 -9.62 -3.42 -11.06
CA LYS A 99 -10.73 -3.32 -12.01
C LYS A 99 -10.91 -1.89 -12.53
N ASN A 100 -10.82 -0.87 -11.69
CA ASN A 100 -10.98 0.53 -12.10
C ASN A 100 -9.79 1.06 -12.91
N LYS A 101 -8.67 0.33 -12.92
CA LYS A 101 -7.44 0.67 -13.64
C LYS A 101 -7.25 -0.07 -14.97
N VAL A 102 -8.27 -0.79 -15.48
CA VAL A 102 -8.30 -1.49 -16.80
C VAL A 102 -7.23 -0.92 -17.73
N ILE A 103 -6.07 -1.53 -18.01
CA ILE A 103 -5.65 -2.96 -18.14
C ILE A 103 -6.52 -3.75 -19.08
#